data_AF-A0AAE6BU27-F1
#
_entry.id   AF-A0AAE6BU27-F1
#
_cell.length_a   1.000
_cell.length_b   1.000
_cell.length_c   1.000
_cell.angle_alpha   90.00
_cell.angle_beta   90.00
_cell.angle_gamma   90.00
#
_symmetry.space_group_name_H-M   'P 1'
#
loop_
_entity.id
_entity.type
_entity.pdbx_description
1 polymer ?
#
loop_
_entity_poly.entity_id
_entity_poly.type
_entity_poly.pdbx_seq_one_letter_code
_entity_poly.pdbx_strand_id
1 'polypeptide(L)'
;MTVIEKQYMDAVIAMNRKMADQNKVDWERYRMDAAQNVATYCMGLYLTNRESDRPTYAEVAEVAVKMANAIVTELQNNPLNTKNDGNG
;
A
#
# COMPACT_ATOMS: atom_id res chain seq x y z
N MET A 1 15.62 -36.66 -19.03
CA MET A 1 15.60 -35.18 -19.07
C MET A 1 16.95 -34.70 -19.57
N THR A 2 16.99 -33.99 -20.69
CA THR A 2 18.22 -33.46 -21.29
C THR A 2 18.72 -32.23 -20.53
N VAL A 3 19.98 -31.86 -20.72
CA VAL A 3 20.57 -30.66 -20.08
C VAL A 3 19.83 -29.38 -20.51
N ILE A 4 19.40 -29.33 -21.77
CA ILE A 4 18.63 -28.22 -22.35
C ILE A 4 17.26 -28.12 -21.66
N GLU A 5 16.56 -29.25 -21.47
CA GLU A 5 15.28 -29.29 -20.75
C GLU A 5 15.41 -28.79 -19.31
N LYS A 6 16.50 -29.13 -18.62
CA LYS A 6 16.79 -28.65 -17.26
C LYS A 6 16.98 -27.12 -17.22
N GLN A 7 17.84 -26.60 -18.10
CA GLN A 7 18.13 -25.16 -18.17
C GLN A 7 16.89 -24.35 -18.56
N TYR A 8 16.07 -24.89 -19.47
CA TYR A 8 14.81 -24.28 -19.85
C TYR A 8 13.84 -24.22 -18.65
N MET A 9 13.72 -25.31 -17.89
CA MET A 9 12.86 -25.35 -16.71
C MET A 9 13.32 -24.38 -15.62
N ASP A 10 14.63 -24.29 -15.36
CA ASP A 10 15.21 -23.36 -14.39
C ASP A 10 14.96 -21.89 -14.80
N ALA A 11 15.08 -21.58 -16.10
CA ALA A 11 14.78 -20.26 -16.64
C ALA A 11 13.30 -19.89 -16.47
N VAL A 12 12.40 -20.83 -16.75
CA VAL A 12 10.95 -20.64 -16.55
C VAL A 12 10.61 -20.43 -15.08
N ILE A 13 11.21 -21.20 -14.17
CA ILE A 13 11.01 -21.05 -12.72
C ILE A 13 11.49 -19.67 -12.25
N ALA A 14 12.66 -19.23 -12.70
CA ALA A 14 13.21 -17.92 -12.37
C ALA A 14 12.33 -16.78 -12.89
N MET A 15 11.83 -16.89 -14.13
CA MET A 15 10.87 -15.95 -14.72
C MET A 15 9.57 -15.89 -13.93
N ASN A 16 9.00 -17.04 -13.57
CA ASN A 16 7.76 -17.11 -12.79
C ASN A 16 7.92 -16.49 -11.40
N ARG A 17 9.05 -16.74 -10.72
CA ARG A 17 9.36 -16.07 -9.43
C ARG A 17 9.49 -14.56 -9.58
N LYS A 18 10.21 -14.11 -10.62
CA LYS A 18 10.39 -12.68 -10.89
C LYS A 18 9.06 -11.99 -11.21
N MET A 19 8.19 -12.63 -11.99
CA MET A 19 6.84 -12.14 -12.27
C MET A 19 5.96 -12.11 -11.01
N ALA A 20 6.06 -13.12 -10.14
CA ALA A 20 5.34 -13.16 -8.88
C ALA A 20 5.78 -12.03 -7.91
N ASP A 21 7.08 -11.73 -7.86
CA ASP A 21 7.61 -10.66 -7.01
C ASP A 21 7.36 -9.25 -7.59
N GLN A 22 7.31 -9.09 -8.92
CA GLN A 22 6.98 -7.81 -9.57
C GLN A 22 5.53 -7.36 -9.32
N ASN A 23 4.63 -8.30 -9.03
CA ASN A 23 3.22 -8.01 -8.76
C ASN A 23 2.90 -7.87 -7.26
N LYS A 24 3.91 -7.90 -6.37
CA LYS A 24 3.67 -7.67 -4.95
C LYS A 24 3.55 -6.18 -4.69
N VAL A 25 2.35 -5.75 -4.29
CA VAL A 25 2.12 -4.40 -3.77
C VAL A 25 2.99 -4.18 -2.54
N ASP A 26 3.80 -3.12 -2.55
CA ASP A 26 4.57 -2.68 -1.38
C ASP A 26 3.64 -1.95 -0.41
N TRP A 27 2.99 -2.74 0.44
CA TRP A 27 2.02 -2.24 1.41
C TRP A 27 2.64 -1.34 2.47
N GLU A 28 3.92 -1.52 2.80
CA GLU A 28 4.60 -0.67 3.78
C GLU A 28 4.86 0.72 3.20
N ARG A 29 5.34 0.78 1.94
CA ARG A 29 5.45 2.06 1.23
C ARG A 29 4.10 2.77 1.12
N TYR A 30 3.05 2.04 0.74
CA TYR A 30 1.71 2.61 0.65
C TYR A 30 1.20 3.13 2.00
N ARG A 31 1.47 2.41 3.10
CA ARG A 31 1.14 2.83 4.47
C ARG A 31 1.84 4.13 4.86
N MET A 32 3.13 4.26 4.53
CA MET A 32 3.90 5.50 4.79
C MET A 32 3.35 6.68 4.00
N ASP A 33 3.06 6.50 2.71
CA ASP A 33 2.48 7.55 1.85
C ASP A 33 1.10 7.96 2.37
N ALA A 34 0.25 7.00 2.75
CA ALA A 34 -1.06 7.27 3.35
C ALA A 34 -0.93 8.05 4.67
N ALA A 35 -0.01 7.67 5.55
CA ALA A 35 0.23 8.36 6.81
C ALA A 35 0.67 9.81 6.58
N GLN A 36 1.57 10.06 5.61
CA GLN A 36 1.99 11.41 5.25
C GLN A 36 0.83 12.26 4.72
N ASN A 37 -0.04 11.70 3.88
CA ASN A 37 -1.22 12.40 3.35
C ASN A 37 -2.21 12.74 4.47
N VAL A 38 -2.51 11.81 5.38
CA VAL A 38 -3.38 12.06 6.52
C VAL A 38 -2.77 13.09 7.46
N ALA A 39 -1.48 13.00 7.77
CA ALA A 39 -0.79 13.99 8.59
C ALA A 39 -0.87 15.39 7.97
N THR A 40 -0.71 15.51 6.65
CA THR A 40 -0.85 16.78 5.93
C THR A 40 -2.25 17.36 6.07
N TYR A 41 -3.29 16.53 5.90
CA TYR A 41 -4.68 16.93 6.12
C TYR A 41 -4.94 17.37 7.57
N CYS A 42 -4.49 16.58 8.55
CA CYS A 42 -4.61 16.90 9.97
C CYS A 42 -3.89 18.20 10.34
N MET A 43 -2.73 18.48 9.74
CA MET A 43 -2.01 19.73 9.94
C MET A 43 -2.75 20.93 9.36
N GLY A 44 -3.45 20.75 8.23
CA GLY A 44 -4.37 21.77 7.71
C GLY A 44 -5.45 22.14 8.73
N LEU A 45 -6.10 21.15 9.35
CA LEU A 45 -7.09 21.38 10.41
C LEU A 45 -6.47 21.98 11.68
N TYR A 46 -5.30 21.48 12.10
CA TYR A 46 -4.56 22.00 13.26
C TYR A 46 -4.34 23.51 13.17
N LEU A 47 -3.94 24.01 12.00
CA LEU A 47 -3.67 25.44 11.82
C LEU A 47 -4.94 26.31 11.85
N THR A 48 -6.11 25.72 11.59
CA THR A 48 -7.41 26.42 11.65
C THR A 48 -7.98 26.53 13.07
N ASN A 49 -7.49 25.71 14.01
CA ASN A 49 -7.90 25.76 15.41
C ASN A 49 -7.17 26.86 16.18
N ARG A 50 -7.83 27.37 17.23
CA ARG A 50 -7.19 28.23 18.24
C ARG A 50 -6.04 27.47 18.89
N GLU A 51 -4.97 28.18 19.22
CA GLU A 51 -3.75 27.57 19.76
C GLU A 51 -4.00 26.73 21.02
N SER A 52 -4.93 27.15 21.89
CA SER A 52 -5.33 26.40 23.09
C SER A 52 -6.00 25.06 22.81
N ASP A 53 -6.58 24.90 21.63
CA ASP A 53 -7.42 23.76 21.26
C ASP A 53 -6.70 22.83 20.27
N ARG A 54 -5.42 23.13 19.99
CA ARG A 54 -4.62 22.37 19.03
C ARG A 54 -4.14 21.06 19.65
N PRO A 55 -4.34 19.91 18.97
CA PRO A 55 -3.74 18.66 19.39
C PRO A 55 -2.22 18.75 19.27
N THR A 56 -1.49 18.06 20.13
CA THR A 56 -0.04 17.94 20.03
C THR A 56 0.37 17.27 18.72
N TYR A 57 1.61 17.51 18.27
CA TYR A 57 2.14 16.82 17.09
C TYR A 57 2.16 15.29 17.25
N ALA A 58 2.31 14.79 18.49
CA ALA A 58 2.24 13.36 18.79
C ALA A 58 0.83 12.79 18.52
N GLU A 59 -0.22 13.49 18.95
CA GLU A 59 -1.61 13.07 18.71
C GLU A 59 -1.94 13.10 17.20
N VAL A 60 -1.45 14.10 16.48
CA VAL A 60 -1.59 14.18 15.01
C VAL A 60 -0.90 12.99 14.33
N ALA A 61 0.34 12.68 14.71
CA ALA A 61 1.09 11.56 14.16
C ALA A 61 0.42 10.21 14.46
N GLU A 62 -0.11 10.04 15.68
CA GLU A 62 -0.83 8.85 16.08
C GLU A 62 -2.09 8.63 15.23
N VAL A 63 -2.90 9.68 15.04
CA VAL A 63 -4.11 9.62 14.20
C VAL A 63 -3.75 9.27 12.75
N ALA A 64 -2.70 9.89 12.21
CA ALA A 64 -2.25 9.63 10.85
C ALA A 64 -1.85 8.17 10.63
N VAL A 65 -1.07 7.59 11.55
CA VAL A 65 -0.67 6.18 11.49
C VAL A 65 -1.86 5.24 11.65
N LYS A 66 -2.78 5.51 12.60
CA LYS A 66 -3.99 4.69 12.79
C LYS A 66 -4.87 4.69 11.54
N MET A 67 -5.09 5.85 10.93
CA MET A 67 -5.87 5.98 9.71
C MET A 67 -5.19 5.26 8.53
N ALA A 68 -3.87 5.41 8.37
CA ALA A 68 -3.13 4.72 7.32
C ALA A 68 -3.20 3.20 7.45
N ASN A 69 -3.09 2.67 8.67
CA ASN A 69 -3.27 1.23 8.94
C ASN A 69 -4.67 0.76 8.56
N ALA A 70 -5.72 1.54 8.89
CA ALA A 70 -7.10 1.22 8.53
C ALA A 70 -7.30 1.22 7.01
N ILE A 71 -6.79 2.23 6.30
CA ILE A 71 -6.85 2.32 4.83
C ILE A 71 -6.19 1.11 4.18
N VAL A 72 -4.97 0.75 4.60
CA VAL A 72 -4.26 -0.43 4.07
C VAL A 72 -5.05 -1.70 4.32
N THR A 73 -5.61 -1.87 5.52
CA THR A 73 -6.42 -3.04 5.88
C THR A 73 -7.64 -3.15 4.95
N GLU A 74 -8.36 -2.06 4.72
CA GLU A 74 -9.52 -2.04 3.82
C GLU A 74 -9.13 -2.35 2.36
N LEU A 75 -8.02 -1.81 1.87
CA LEU A 75 -7.55 -2.07 0.50
C LEU A 75 -7.08 -3.52 0.31
N GLN A 76 -6.49 -4.12 1.33
CA GLN A 76 -6.12 -5.53 1.32
C GLN A 76 -7.34 -6.44 1.32
N ASN A 77 -8.42 -6.05 2.03
CA ASN A 77 -9.67 -6.80 2.10
C ASN A 77 -10.59 -6.59 0.89
N ASN A 78 -10.46 -5.45 0.21
CA ASN A 78 -11.23 -5.10 -0.98
C ASN A 78 -10.30 -4.74 -2.15
N PRO A 79 -9.50 -5.71 -2.64
CA PRO A 79 -8.72 -5.50 -3.84
C PRO A 79 -9.69 -5.19 -4.98
N LEU A 80 -9.43 -4.12 -5.74
CA LEU A 80 -10.25 -3.73 -6.90
C LEU A 80 -10.68 -4.97 -7.68
N ASN A 81 -11.98 -5.22 -7.74
CA ASN A 81 -12.55 -6.35 -8.45
C ASN A 81 -12.35 -6.11 -9.95
N THR A 82 -11.21 -6.51 -10.49
CA THR A 82 -10.90 -6.47 -11.93
C THR A 82 -11.61 -7.60 -12.69
N LYS A 83 -12.80 -8.01 -12.26
CA LYS A 83 -13.69 -8.79 -13.11
C LYS A 83 -14.14 -7.88 -14.25
N ASN A 84 -13.45 -8.03 -15.37
CA ASN A 84 -13.87 -7.69 -16.72
C ASN A 84 -15.36 -7.36 -16.80
N ASP A 85 -15.70 -6.09 -16.98
CA ASP A 85 -16.87 -5.68 -17.75
C ASP A 85 -16.57 -5.97 -19.23
N GLY A 86 -16.30 -7.24 -19.53
CA GLY A 86 -16.30 -7.77 -20.88
C GLY A 86 -17.75 -7.92 -21.31
N ASN A 87 -18.39 -6.80 -21.62
CA ASN A 87 -19.57 -6.83 -22.48
C ASN A 87 -19.07 -7.22 -23.88
N GLY A 88 -19.30 -8.48 -24.22
CA GLY A 88 -19.32 -8.98 -25.60
C GLY A 88 -20.57 -8.54 -26.35
#